data_AF-Q20GY2-F1
#
_entry.id   AF-Q20GY2-F1
#
_cell.length_a   1.000
_cell.length_b   1.000
_cell.length_c   1.000
_cell.angle_alpha   90.00
_cell.angle_beta   90.00
_cell.angle_gamma   90.00
#
_symmetry.space_group_name_H-M   'P 1'
#
loop_
_entity.id
_entity.type
_entity.pdbx_description
1 polymer ?
#
loop_
_entity_poly.entity_id
_entity_poly.type
_entity_poly.pdbx_seq_one_letter_code
_entity_poly.pdbx_strand_id
1 'polypeptide(L)' 'TPQDEMRAGMSYFHETIWKGLPKFLRRVDTALKNIGINERVPYNAPLIQFSSWMGGDRD' A
#
# COMPACT_ATOMS: atom_id res chain seq x y z
N THR A 1 -24.51 8.60 0.77
CA THR A 1 -24.66 7.77 -0.45
C THR A 1 -23.53 6.75 -0.50
N PRO A 2 -23.63 5.64 -1.26
CA PRO A 2 -22.50 4.71 -1.43
C PRO A 2 -21.19 5.39 -1.90
N GLN A 3 -21.33 6.51 -2.63
CA GLN A 3 -20.21 7.34 -3.06
C GLN A 3 -19.53 8.08 -1.89
N ASP A 4 -20.27 8.42 -0.84
CA ASP A 4 -19.72 9.09 0.35
C ASP A 4 -18.97 8.10 1.25
N GLU A 5 -19.44 6.85 1.33
CA GLU A 5 -18.74 5.76 2.01
C GLU A 5 -17.37 5.49 1.37
N MET A 6 -17.33 5.42 0.03
CA MET A 6 -16.08 5.27 -0.72
C MET A 6 -15.10 6.43 -0.44
N ARG A 7 -15.58 7.68 -0.44
CA ARG A 7 -14.74 8.86 -0.11
C ARG A 7 -14.20 8.81 1.31
N ALA A 8 -15.03 8.42 2.27
CA ALA A 8 -14.62 8.29 3.67
C ALA A 8 -13.54 7.21 3.83
N GLY A 9 -13.70 6.04 3.21
CA GLY A 9 -12.70 4.96 3.27
C GLY A 9 -11.39 5.30 2.56
N MET A 10 -11.44 6.07 1.46
CA MET A 10 -10.24 6.50 0.73
C MET A 10 -9.41 7.57 1.48
N SER A 11 -9.95 8.19 2.53
CA SER A 11 -9.22 9.19 3.33
C SER A 11 -7.91 8.63 3.92
N TYR A 12 -7.93 7.38 4.40
CA TYR A 12 -6.75 6.71 4.95
C TYR A 12 -5.61 6.57 3.94
N PHE A 13 -5.93 6.42 2.64
CA PHE A 13 -4.91 6.39 1.60
C PHE A 13 -4.13 7.69 1.56
N HIS A 14 -4.84 8.81 1.58
CA HIS A 14 -4.25 10.13 1.53
C HIS A 14 -3.50 10.48 2.83
N GLU A 15 -4.08 10.17 3.98
CA GLU A 15 -3.53 10.55 5.27
C GLU A 15 -2.32 9.70 5.68
N THR A 16 -2.37 8.39 5.43
CA THR A 16 -1.41 7.44 6.00
C THR A 16 -0.77 6.50 4.98
N ILE A 17 -1.55 5.77 4.18
CA ILE A 17 -1.03 4.65 3.37
C ILE A 17 -0.08 5.16 2.29
N TRP A 18 -0.38 6.28 1.63
CA TRP A 18 0.45 6.85 0.57
C TRP A 18 1.89 7.13 1.02
N LYS A 19 2.05 7.64 2.25
CA LYS A 19 3.37 7.92 2.85
C LYS A 19 3.94 6.69 3.56
N GLY A 20 3.09 5.84 4.13
CA GLY A 20 3.47 4.66 4.91
C GLY A 20 4.03 3.53 4.06
N LEU A 21 3.45 3.29 2.88
CA LEU A 21 3.85 2.18 2.01
C LEU A 21 5.31 2.30 1.53
N PRO A 22 5.79 3.44 0.98
CA PRO A 22 7.21 3.59 0.63
C PRO A 22 8.15 3.47 1.83
N LYS A 23 7.72 3.91 3.02
CA LYS A 23 8.50 3.77 4.27
C LYS A 23 8.65 2.30 4.68
N PHE A 24 7.61 1.50 4.49
CA PHE A 24 7.68 0.05 4.71
C PHE A 24 8.61 -0.63 3.71
N LEU A 25 8.47 -0.36 2.40
CA LEU A 25 9.35 -0.94 1.37
C LEU A 25 10.83 -0.61 1.60
N ARG A 26 11.15 0.61 2.05
CA ARG A 26 12.53 0.96 2.46
C ARG A 26 13.04 0.13 3.63
N ARG A 27 12.16 -0.30 4.54
CA ARG A 27 12.54 -1.18 5.65
C ARG A 27 12.78 -2.61 5.18
N VAL A 28 12.06 -3.06 4.15
CA VAL A 28 12.35 -4.32 3.45
C VAL A 28 13.74 -4.26 2.82
N ASP A 29 14.08 -3.18 2.10
CA ASP A 29 15.43 -2.99 1.56
C ASP A 29 16.51 -3.07 2.65
N THR A 30 16.29 -2.44 3.82
CA THR A 30 17.22 -2.53 4.96
C THR A 30 17.35 -3.96 5.49
N ALA A 31 16.25 -4.70 5.57
CA ALA A 31 16.27 -6.09 6.02
C ALA A 31 17.02 -7.00 5.02
N LEU A 32 16.83 -6.80 3.72
CA LEU A 32 17.56 -7.51 2.65
C LEU A 32 19.07 -7.26 2.76
N LYS A 33 19.46 -6.00 2.97
CA LYS A 33 20.86 -5.63 3.17
C LYS A 33 21.50 -6.34 4.38
N ASN A 34 20.75 -6.48 5.47
CA ASN A 34 21.24 -7.13 6.69
C ASN A 34 21.48 -8.65 6.53
N ILE A 35 20.87 -9.28 5.52
CA ILE A 35 21.06 -10.70 5.21
C ILE A 35 22.01 -10.93 4.03
N GLY A 36 22.72 -9.89 3.58
CA GLY A 36 23.75 -9.97 2.53
C GLY A 36 23.25 -9.73 1.10
N ILE A 37 21.98 -9.35 0.91
CA ILE A 37 21.42 -8.98 -0.40
C ILE A 37 21.62 -7.47 -0.59
N ASN A 38 22.44 -7.07 -1.56
CA ASN A 38 22.77 -5.65 -1.79
C ASN A 38 21.81 -4.95 -2.75
N GLU A 39 20.94 -5.70 -3.40
CA GLU A 39 19.87 -5.22 -4.27
C GLU A 39 18.68 -4.71 -3.45
N ARG A 40 17.99 -3.70 -3.99
CA ARG A 40 16.69 -3.26 -3.49
C ARG A 40 15.57 -4.08 -4.11
N VAL A 41 14.42 -4.09 -3.47
CA VAL A 41 13.20 -4.60 -4.10
C VAL A 41 12.95 -3.83 -5.41
N PRO A 42 12.69 -4.51 -6.55
CA PRO A 42 12.35 -3.83 -7.79
C PRO A 42 11.15 -2.90 -7.60
N TYR A 43 11.29 -1.63 -8.02
CA TYR A 43 10.26 -0.61 -7.81
C TYR A 43 8.94 -0.92 -8.52
N ASN A 44 8.97 -1.78 -9.54
CA ASN A 44 7.83 -2.22 -10.33
C ASN A 44 7.21 -3.53 -9.83
N ALA A 45 7.76 -4.15 -8.79
CA ALA A 45 7.20 -5.37 -8.23
C ALA A 45 5.94 -5.05 -7.39
N PRO A 46 4.78 -5.65 -7.68
CA PRO A 46 3.53 -5.36 -6.96
C PRO A 46 3.46 -6.08 -5.60
N LEU A 47 4.39 -5.79 -4.68
CA LEU A 47 4.51 -6.48 -3.39
C LEU A 47 3.26 -6.34 -2.50
N ILE A 48 2.59 -5.19 -2.57
CA ILE A 48 1.38 -4.90 -1.81
C ILE A 48 0.38 -4.27 -2.77
N GLN A 49 -0.82 -4.82 -2.80
CA GLN A 49 -1.93 -4.32 -3.60
C GLN A 49 -3.15 -4.12 -2.70
N PHE A 50 -3.96 -3.12 -3.03
CA PHE A 50 -5.19 -2.82 -2.33
C PHE A 50 -6.36 -2.99 -3.27
N SER A 51 -7.50 -3.43 -2.73
CA SER A 51 -8.77 -3.54 -3.44
C SER A 51 -9.89 -3.10 -2.49
N SER A 52 -11.05 -2.75 -3.05
CA SER A 52 -12.18 -2.27 -2.26
C SER A 52 -13.47 -2.88 -2.77
N TRP A 53 -14.41 -3.10 -1.86
CA TRP A 53 -15.78 -3.53 -2.15
C TRP A 53 -16.77 -2.35 -2.08
N MET A 54 -16.34 -1.19 -1.59
CA MET A 54 -17.20 -0.02 -1.41
C MET A 54 -17.81 0.42 -2.76
N GLY A 55 -19.14 0.37 -2.86
CA GLY A 55 -19.89 0.72 -4.07
C GLY A 55 -19.87 -0.33 -5.19
N GLY A 56 -19.16 -1.44 -5.00
CA GLY A 56 -19.13 -2.58 -5.93
C GLY A 56 -19.89 -3.80 -5.42
N ASP A 57 -19.94 -3.98 -4.09
CA ASP A 57 -20.72 -5.03 -3.45
C ASP A 57 -22.23 -4.77 -3.58
N ARG A 58 -22.97 -5.78 -4.05
CA ARG A 58 -24.42 -5.71 -4.36
C ARG A 58 -25.19 -6.94 -3.92
N ASP A 59 -24.50 -7.87 -3.24
CA ASP A 59 -25.15 -9.01 -2.59
C ASP A 59 -25.94 -8.58 -1.34
#